data_AF-A0A5J4NG09-F1
#
_entry.id   AF-A0A5J4NG09-F1
#
_cell.length_a   1.000
_cell.length_b   1.000
_cell.length_c   1.000
_cell.angle_alpha   90.00
_cell.angle_beta   90.00
_cell.angle_gamma   90.00
#
_symmetry.space_group_name_H-M   'P 1'
#
loop_
_entity.id
_entity.type
_entity.pdbx_description
1 polymer ?
#
loop_
_entity_poly.entity_id
_entity_poly.type
_entity_poly.pdbx_seq_one_letter_code
_entity_poly.pdbx_strand_id
1 'polypeptide(L)'
;MNILEIVKSQEKYDETKPQAHIIIPSEGFCVKLRTVSNEKVFVNICHSDKVPKPNDITEDELRAILEDIEGSPPFKIPMSIGEPHAELDAAGKGCTAYDIIVNPTFLKKVQTSELFEAFLMTVIFEGLEDKYDLHLERKWVVLKNKKSLGRLHEQFVRAANRPAIVEMNNPTPSVRLNLIQEVPESQDSNQKYRSIV
;
A
#
# COMPACT_ATOMS: atom_id res chain seq x y z
N MET A 1 4.76 -11.54 46.08
CA MET A 1 4.39 -11.21 44.69
C MET A 1 5.21 -12.08 43.77
N ASN A 2 4.56 -12.83 42.88
CA ASN A 2 5.24 -13.81 42.02
C ASN A 2 5.83 -13.13 40.79
N ILE A 3 7.00 -13.61 40.34
CA ILE A 3 7.69 -13.14 39.12
C ILE A 3 6.76 -13.22 37.88
N LEU A 4 5.78 -14.13 37.86
CA LEU A 4 4.76 -14.24 36.82
C LEU A 4 3.81 -13.02 36.70
N GLU A 5 3.65 -12.20 37.74
CA GLU A 5 2.84 -10.97 37.66
C GLU A 5 3.65 -9.79 37.09
N ILE A 6 4.97 -9.79 37.30
CA ILE A 6 5.89 -8.76 36.79
C ILE A 6 6.04 -8.85 35.27
N VAL A 7 6.01 -10.06 34.69
CA VAL A 7 6.07 -10.24 33.22
C VAL A 7 4.75 -9.88 32.54
N LYS A 8 3.62 -9.86 33.27
CA LYS A 8 2.31 -9.48 32.72
C LYS A 8 2.06 -7.96 32.65
N SER A 9 2.98 -7.14 33.14
CA SER A 9 2.79 -5.68 33.24
C SER A 9 3.63 -4.86 32.25
N GLN A 10 4.25 -5.49 31.26
CA GLN A 10 4.88 -4.79 30.13
C GLN A 10 4.40 -5.33 28.79
N GLU A 11 3.28 -4.79 28.34
CA GLU A 11 3.01 -4.40 26.94
C GLU A 11 1.72 -3.59 26.97
N LYS A 12 1.83 -2.28 27.28
CA LYS A 12 0.74 -1.36 26.94
C LYS A 12 0.66 -1.35 25.42
N TYR A 13 -0.38 -1.98 24.90
CA TYR A 13 -0.70 -2.00 23.49
C TYR A 13 -0.93 -0.56 23.03
N ASP A 14 0.02 -0.03 22.25
CA ASP A 14 -0.12 1.29 21.65
C ASP A 14 -1.06 1.17 20.44
N GLU A 15 -2.35 1.43 20.64
CA GLU A 15 -3.40 1.40 19.61
C GLU A 15 -3.11 2.33 18.41
N THR A 16 -2.10 3.21 18.51
CA THR A 16 -1.74 4.15 17.45
C THR A 16 -0.77 3.57 16.41
N LYS A 17 -0.14 2.43 16.67
CA LYS A 17 0.75 1.79 15.68
C LYS A 17 -0.05 0.89 14.74
N PRO A 18 0.02 1.09 13.41
CA PRO A 18 -0.60 0.18 12.46
C PRO A 18 0.03 -1.20 12.64
N GLN A 19 -0.78 -2.18 13.07
CA GLN A 19 -0.37 -3.57 13.13
C GLN A 19 0.12 -4.00 11.75
N ALA A 20 1.33 -4.53 11.67
CA ALA A 20 1.89 -5.12 10.46
C ALA A 20 2.18 -6.59 10.72
N HIS A 21 1.91 -7.42 9.72
CA HIS A 21 2.18 -8.83 9.73
C HIS A 21 3.25 -9.15 8.70
N ILE A 22 4.25 -9.94 9.09
CA ILE A 22 5.10 -10.63 8.14
C ILE A 22 4.29 -11.83 7.63
N ILE A 23 4.23 -11.98 6.31
CA ILE A 23 3.59 -13.12 5.65
C ILE A 23 4.49 -13.72 4.58
N ILE A 24 4.55 -15.04 4.56
CA ILE A 24 4.91 -15.80 3.38
C ILE A 24 3.59 -16.17 2.71
N PRO A 25 3.30 -15.64 1.49
CA PRO A 25 2.02 -15.88 0.86
C PRO A 25 1.91 -17.31 0.29
N SER A 26 0.68 -17.76 0.09
CA SER A 26 0.39 -18.99 -0.65
C SER A 26 0.26 -18.70 -2.13
N GLU A 27 0.66 -19.67 -2.97
CA GLU A 27 0.60 -19.53 -4.42
C GLU A 27 -0.85 -19.54 -4.95
N GLY A 28 -1.17 -18.62 -5.85
CA GLY A 28 -2.40 -18.64 -6.64
C GLY A 28 -2.12 -19.02 -8.09
N PHE A 29 -1.89 -18.02 -8.94
CA PHE A 29 -1.57 -18.21 -10.35
C PHE A 29 -0.48 -17.23 -10.82
N CYS A 30 0.22 -17.59 -11.90
CA CYS A 30 1.29 -16.77 -12.46
C CYS A 30 0.83 -16.14 -13.78
N VAL A 31 1.09 -14.86 -13.93
CA VAL A 31 0.81 -14.08 -15.12
C VAL A 31 2.12 -13.73 -15.80
N LYS A 32 2.18 -13.90 -17.11
CA LYS A 32 3.30 -13.47 -17.95
C LYS A 32 2.84 -12.30 -18.82
N LEU A 33 3.63 -11.24 -18.83
CA LEU A 33 3.43 -10.08 -19.68
C LEU A 33 4.78 -9.52 -20.15
N ARG A 34 4.73 -8.35 -20.79
CA ARG A 34 5.92 -7.63 -21.23
C ARG A 34 5.82 -6.16 -20.87
N THR A 35 6.98 -5.53 -20.76
CA THR A 35 7.07 -4.07 -20.83
C THR A 35 6.88 -3.60 -22.28
N VAL A 36 6.60 -2.31 -22.48
CA VAL A 36 6.59 -1.69 -23.81
C VAL A 36 7.95 -1.76 -24.52
N SER A 37 9.05 -1.91 -23.76
CA SER A 37 10.41 -2.18 -24.24
C SER A 37 10.67 -3.66 -24.57
N ASN A 38 9.64 -4.52 -24.54
CA ASN A 38 9.68 -5.95 -24.87
C ASN A 38 10.49 -6.82 -23.88
N GLU A 39 10.65 -6.36 -22.64
CA GLU A 39 11.25 -7.14 -21.55
C GLU A 39 10.20 -8.06 -20.93
N LYS A 40 10.62 -9.25 -20.45
CA LYS A 40 9.68 -10.21 -19.86
C LYS A 40 9.46 -9.88 -18.40
N VAL A 41 8.18 -9.76 -18.03
CA VAL A 41 7.74 -9.58 -16.64
C VAL A 41 6.82 -10.73 -16.27
N PHE A 42 6.97 -11.21 -15.04
CA PHE A 42 6.08 -12.17 -14.43
C PHE A 42 5.45 -11.56 -13.18
N VAL A 43 4.17 -11.86 -12.96
CA VAL A 43 3.45 -11.43 -11.77
C VAL A 43 2.85 -12.67 -11.14
N ASN A 44 3.31 -12.99 -9.93
CA ASN A 44 2.76 -14.06 -9.12
C ASN A 44 1.58 -13.50 -8.33
N ILE A 45 0.37 -13.95 -8.66
CA ILE A 45 -0.84 -13.61 -7.91
C ILE A 45 -0.97 -14.62 -6.78
N CYS A 46 -0.55 -14.19 -5.60
CA CYS A 46 -0.52 -14.96 -4.38
C CYS A 46 -1.67 -14.55 -3.45
N HIS A 47 -1.85 -15.28 -2.35
CA HIS A 47 -2.90 -14.96 -1.38
C HIS A 47 -2.50 -15.17 0.08
N SER A 48 -3.17 -14.41 0.95
CA SER A 48 -3.07 -14.56 2.41
C SER A 48 -4.33 -14.01 3.10
N ASP A 49 -4.83 -14.71 4.11
CA ASP A 49 -5.95 -14.24 4.95
C ASP A 49 -5.61 -12.99 5.77
N LYS A 50 -4.31 -12.65 5.89
CA LYS A 50 -3.87 -11.42 6.57
C LYS A 50 -4.02 -10.16 5.71
N VAL A 51 -4.26 -10.30 4.39
CA VAL A 51 -4.64 -9.17 3.54
C VAL A 51 -6.14 -8.93 3.71
N PRO A 52 -6.58 -7.70 4.04
CA PRO A 52 -8.00 -7.39 4.17
C PRO A 52 -8.78 -7.75 2.91
N LYS A 53 -9.99 -8.31 3.08
CA LYS A 53 -10.89 -8.54 1.95
C LYS A 53 -11.43 -7.21 1.40
N PRO A 54 -11.58 -7.04 0.08
CA PRO A 54 -12.34 -5.93 -0.48
C PRO A 54 -13.83 -6.05 -0.12
N ASN A 55 -14.59 -4.99 -0.41
CA ASN A 55 -16.04 -5.07 -0.36
C ASN A 55 -16.53 -6.17 -1.33
N ASP A 56 -17.51 -6.96 -0.92
CA ASP A 56 -18.07 -7.98 -1.79
C ASP A 56 -19.15 -7.36 -2.67
N ILE A 57 -18.84 -7.19 -3.96
CA ILE A 57 -19.74 -6.62 -4.97
C ILE A 57 -19.96 -7.61 -6.11
N THR A 58 -21.13 -7.68 -6.69
CA THR A 58 -21.45 -8.51 -7.87
C THR A 58 -20.75 -8.01 -9.14
N GLU A 59 -20.77 -8.81 -10.21
CA GLU A 59 -20.29 -8.36 -11.52
C GLU A 59 -21.10 -7.18 -12.08
N ASP A 60 -22.42 -7.16 -11.84
CA ASP A 60 -23.28 -6.07 -12.29
C ASP A 60 -22.99 -4.78 -11.54
N GLU A 61 -22.73 -4.85 -10.23
CA GLU A 61 -22.27 -3.70 -9.45
C GLU A 61 -20.89 -3.22 -9.93
N LEU A 62 -19.94 -4.12 -10.23
CA LEU A 62 -18.66 -3.72 -10.80
C LEU A 62 -18.84 -3.06 -12.18
N ARG A 63 -19.72 -3.59 -13.03
CA ARG A 63 -20.01 -2.99 -14.33
C ARG A 63 -20.60 -1.59 -14.19
N ALA A 64 -21.56 -1.40 -13.29
CA ALA A 64 -22.12 -0.08 -13.01
C ALA A 64 -21.05 0.92 -12.54
N ILE A 65 -20.12 0.49 -11.68
CA ILE A 65 -18.99 1.31 -11.23
C ILE A 65 -18.07 1.69 -12.40
N LEU A 66 -17.83 0.77 -13.36
CA LEU A 66 -16.99 1.03 -14.53
C LEU A 66 -17.68 1.90 -15.59
N GLU A 67 -19.01 1.88 -15.67
CA GLU A 67 -19.79 2.72 -16.58
C GLU A 67 -19.88 4.19 -16.11
N ASP A 68 -19.88 4.41 -14.79
CA ASP A 68 -19.89 5.74 -14.16
C ASP A 68 -18.85 5.84 -13.05
N ILE A 69 -17.57 5.90 -13.44
CA ILE A 69 -16.43 5.95 -12.50
C ILE A 69 -16.46 7.22 -11.63
N GLU A 70 -16.91 8.35 -12.18
CA GLU A 70 -16.94 9.64 -11.46
C GLU A 70 -18.11 9.74 -10.48
N GLY A 71 -19.27 9.17 -10.83
CA GLY A 71 -20.47 9.16 -9.98
C GLY A 71 -20.53 7.99 -8.98
N SER A 72 -19.77 6.92 -9.19
CA SER A 72 -19.78 5.73 -8.35
C SER A 72 -18.74 5.75 -7.23
N PRO A 73 -19.03 5.19 -6.04
CA PRO A 73 -18.01 4.97 -5.02
C PRO A 73 -16.87 4.06 -5.55
N PRO A 74 -15.60 4.40 -5.30
CA PRO A 74 -14.48 3.63 -5.83
C PRO A 74 -14.44 2.23 -5.22
N PHE A 75 -14.38 1.21 -6.08
CA PHE A 75 -14.11 -0.16 -5.65
C PHE A 75 -12.62 -0.35 -5.41
N LYS A 76 -12.24 -0.55 -4.14
CA LYS A 76 -10.83 -0.68 -3.72
C LYS A 76 -10.47 -2.13 -3.48
N ILE A 77 -9.35 -2.57 -4.05
CA ILE A 77 -8.75 -3.89 -3.81
C ILE A 77 -7.52 -3.71 -2.90
N PRO A 78 -7.59 -4.12 -1.63
CA PRO A 78 -6.40 -4.23 -0.79
C PRO A 78 -5.45 -5.30 -1.36
N MET A 79 -4.21 -4.92 -1.64
CA MET A 79 -3.17 -5.84 -2.06
C MET A 79 -1.79 -5.40 -1.55
N SER A 80 -0.87 -6.35 -1.44
CA SER A 80 0.55 -6.09 -1.20
C SER A 80 1.32 -6.24 -2.52
N ILE A 81 2.19 -5.29 -2.81
CA ILE A 81 3.06 -5.29 -3.99
C ILE A 81 4.50 -5.53 -3.52
N GLY A 82 5.01 -6.74 -3.73
CA GLY A 82 6.36 -7.14 -3.37
C GLY A 82 7.43 -6.51 -4.25
N GLU A 83 8.66 -6.47 -3.73
CA GLU A 83 9.85 -5.99 -4.45
C GLU A 83 10.17 -6.88 -5.67
N PRO A 84 10.74 -6.30 -6.74
CA PRO A 84 11.16 -7.09 -7.90
C PRO A 84 12.22 -8.11 -7.51
N HIS A 85 12.14 -9.31 -8.09
CA HIS A 85 13.21 -10.31 -8.02
C HIS A 85 13.55 -10.86 -9.41
N ALA A 86 14.84 -11.13 -9.62
CA ALA A 86 15.37 -11.63 -10.88
C ALA A 86 15.22 -13.15 -10.96
N GLU A 87 14.69 -13.63 -12.09
CA GLU A 87 14.41 -15.04 -12.35
C GLU A 87 14.87 -15.43 -13.75
N LEU A 88 14.97 -16.74 -14.00
CA LEU A 88 15.19 -17.28 -15.33
C LEU A 88 13.88 -17.83 -15.91
N ASP A 89 13.61 -17.49 -17.16
CA ASP A 89 12.50 -18.10 -17.88
C ASP A 89 12.84 -19.52 -18.35
N ALA A 90 11.87 -20.19 -18.99
CA ALA A 90 12.05 -21.55 -19.50
C ALA A 90 13.14 -21.69 -20.59
N ALA A 91 13.57 -20.58 -21.20
CA ALA A 91 14.67 -20.54 -22.16
C ALA A 91 16.00 -20.12 -21.51
N GLY A 92 16.06 -19.99 -20.18
CA GLY A 92 17.24 -19.55 -19.45
C GLY A 92 17.55 -18.07 -19.58
N LYS A 93 16.61 -17.24 -20.09
CA LYS A 93 16.80 -15.80 -20.19
C LYS A 93 16.33 -15.11 -18.91
N GLY A 94 17.11 -14.13 -18.44
CA GLY A 94 16.76 -13.29 -17.30
C GLY A 94 15.45 -12.53 -17.52
N CYS A 95 14.65 -12.44 -16.46
CA CYS A 95 13.37 -11.74 -16.40
C CYS A 95 13.09 -11.26 -14.97
N THR A 96 12.11 -10.37 -14.82
CA THR A 96 11.72 -9.84 -13.50
C THR A 96 10.39 -10.43 -13.09
N ALA A 97 10.29 -10.84 -11.83
CA ALA A 97 9.07 -11.32 -11.20
C ALA A 97 8.64 -10.38 -10.05
N TYR A 98 7.33 -10.26 -9.86
CA TYR A 98 6.70 -9.51 -8.78
C TYR A 98 5.67 -10.38 -8.07
N ASP A 99 5.71 -10.39 -6.73
CA ASP A 99 4.75 -11.10 -5.91
C ASP A 99 3.63 -10.15 -5.44
N ILE A 100 2.40 -10.38 -5.91
CA ILE A 100 1.21 -9.61 -5.51
C ILE A 100 0.35 -10.46 -4.60
N ILE A 101 0.05 -9.97 -3.40
CA ILE A 101 -0.72 -10.72 -2.41
C ILE A 101 -2.10 -10.09 -2.22
N VAL A 102 -3.15 -10.87 -2.48
CA VAL A 102 -4.54 -10.47 -2.26
C VAL A 102 -5.24 -11.37 -1.22
N ASN A 103 -6.44 -11.00 -0.81
CA ASN A 103 -7.26 -11.87 0.04
C ASN A 103 -7.73 -13.12 -0.75
N PRO A 104 -7.66 -14.35 -0.19
CA PRO A 104 -8.01 -15.57 -0.90
C PRO A 104 -9.48 -15.66 -1.33
N THR A 105 -10.41 -15.06 -0.58
CA THR A 105 -11.83 -15.04 -0.98
C THR A 105 -12.02 -14.23 -2.25
N PHE A 106 -11.33 -13.09 -2.37
CA PHE A 106 -11.35 -12.28 -3.58
C PHE A 106 -10.62 -12.98 -4.73
N LEU A 107 -9.50 -13.66 -4.46
CA LEU A 107 -8.78 -14.42 -5.49
C LEU A 107 -9.65 -15.51 -6.13
N LYS A 108 -10.46 -16.22 -5.34
CA LYS A 108 -11.41 -17.22 -5.87
C LYS A 108 -12.39 -16.59 -6.86
N LYS A 109 -12.91 -15.41 -6.53
CA LYS A 109 -13.83 -14.67 -7.39
C LYS A 109 -13.19 -14.28 -8.71
N VAL A 110 -11.96 -13.76 -8.65
CA VAL A 110 -11.13 -13.42 -9.82
C VAL A 110 -10.93 -14.64 -10.72
N GLN A 111 -10.64 -15.82 -10.15
CA GLN A 111 -10.42 -17.04 -10.93
C GLN A 111 -11.69 -17.56 -11.62
N THR A 112 -12.88 -17.11 -11.22
CA THR A 112 -14.17 -17.54 -11.77
C THR A 112 -14.82 -16.49 -12.67
N SER A 113 -14.25 -15.29 -12.79
CA SER A 113 -14.85 -14.16 -13.49
C SER A 113 -13.82 -13.41 -14.32
N GLU A 114 -14.02 -13.41 -15.64
CA GLU A 114 -13.15 -12.66 -16.57
C GLU A 114 -13.19 -11.15 -16.30
N LEU A 115 -14.34 -10.62 -15.84
CA LEU A 115 -14.47 -9.20 -15.49
C LEU A 115 -13.61 -8.85 -14.27
N PHE A 116 -13.68 -9.64 -13.19
CA PHE A 116 -12.85 -9.41 -12.00
C PHE A 116 -11.36 -9.69 -12.28
N GLU A 117 -11.03 -10.65 -13.15
CA GLU A 117 -9.65 -10.84 -13.61
C GLU A 117 -9.11 -9.61 -14.34
N ALA A 118 -9.82 -9.15 -15.38
CA ALA A 118 -9.40 -7.97 -16.14
C ALA A 118 -9.28 -6.72 -15.24
N PHE A 119 -10.22 -6.54 -14.32
CA PHE A 119 -10.18 -5.45 -13.35
C PHE A 119 -8.97 -5.56 -12.42
N LEU A 120 -8.73 -6.72 -11.81
CA LEU A 120 -7.54 -6.91 -10.95
C LEU A 120 -6.24 -6.69 -11.73
N MET A 121 -6.13 -7.20 -12.96
CA MET A 121 -4.93 -7.02 -13.78
C MET A 121 -4.67 -5.55 -14.07
N THR A 122 -5.72 -4.77 -14.35
CA THR A 122 -5.61 -3.32 -14.58
C THR A 122 -5.04 -2.62 -13.34
N VAL A 123 -5.62 -2.87 -12.17
CA VAL A 123 -5.16 -2.27 -10.90
C VAL A 123 -3.72 -2.70 -10.56
N ILE A 124 -3.34 -3.95 -10.86
CA ILE A 124 -1.98 -4.44 -10.65
C ILE A 124 -0.99 -3.74 -11.58
N PHE A 125 -1.35 -3.55 -12.86
CA PHE A 125 -0.46 -2.86 -13.79
C PHE A 125 -0.23 -1.42 -13.37
N GLU A 126 -1.31 -0.69 -13.07
CA GLU A 126 -1.20 0.67 -12.53
C GLU A 126 -0.35 0.71 -11.26
N GLY A 127 -0.61 -0.20 -10.31
CA GLY A 127 0.16 -0.25 -9.07
C GLY A 127 1.65 -0.58 -9.26
N LEU A 128 1.99 -1.42 -10.24
CA LEU A 128 3.39 -1.73 -10.56
C LEU A 128 4.08 -0.59 -11.31
N GLU A 129 3.38 0.05 -12.24
CA GLU A 129 3.87 1.21 -12.99
C GLU A 129 4.12 2.39 -12.07
N ASP A 130 3.19 2.69 -11.17
CA ASP A 130 3.31 3.76 -10.17
C ASP A 130 4.43 3.47 -9.17
N LYS A 131 4.54 2.22 -8.67
CA LYS A 131 5.51 1.88 -7.62
C LYS A 131 6.94 1.78 -8.14
N TYR A 132 7.14 1.32 -9.37
CA TYR A 132 8.46 0.97 -9.90
C TYR A 132 8.84 1.71 -11.19
N ASP A 133 8.06 2.72 -11.60
CA ASP A 133 8.29 3.50 -12.82
C ASP A 133 8.43 2.60 -14.07
N LEU A 134 7.46 1.68 -14.20
CA LEU A 134 7.40 0.73 -15.30
C LEU A 134 6.42 1.21 -16.37
N HIS A 135 6.55 0.61 -17.56
CA HIS A 135 5.57 0.73 -18.63
C HIS A 135 5.24 -0.66 -19.16
N LEU A 136 4.05 -1.15 -18.83
CA LEU A 136 3.58 -2.52 -19.07
C LEU A 136 2.62 -2.57 -20.25
N GLU A 137 2.82 -3.56 -21.13
CA GLU A 137 1.82 -3.87 -22.16
C GLU A 137 0.49 -4.28 -21.51
N ARG A 138 -0.63 -3.84 -22.08
CA ARG A 138 -1.98 -4.24 -21.65
C ARG A 138 -2.39 -5.62 -22.19
N LYS A 139 -1.41 -6.51 -22.38
CA LYS A 139 -1.59 -7.88 -22.86
C LYS A 139 -0.83 -8.84 -21.94
N TRP A 140 -1.55 -9.81 -21.41
CA TRP A 140 -0.98 -10.81 -20.52
C TRP A 140 -1.41 -12.23 -20.90
N VAL A 141 -0.73 -13.22 -20.33
CA VAL A 141 -1.05 -14.63 -20.44
C VAL A 141 -0.99 -15.24 -19.04
N VAL A 142 -2.12 -15.77 -18.56
CA VAL A 142 -2.15 -16.60 -17.35
C VAL A 142 -1.52 -17.96 -17.68
N LEU A 143 -0.51 -18.35 -16.89
CA LEU A 143 0.21 -19.60 -17.09
C LEU A 143 -0.60 -20.78 -16.52
N LYS A 144 -0.84 -21.81 -17.35
CA LYS A 144 -1.64 -22.97 -16.95
C LYS A 144 -0.90 -23.98 -16.07
N ASN A 145 0.41 -24.11 -16.28
CA ASN A 145 1.24 -25.16 -15.65
C ASN A 145 2.22 -24.61 -14.61
N LYS A 146 2.06 -23.34 -14.20
CA LYS A 146 2.95 -22.65 -13.27
C LYS A 146 2.16 -21.68 -12.42
N LYS A 147 2.20 -21.87 -11.10
CA LYS A 147 1.49 -21.00 -10.14
C LYS A 147 2.31 -19.81 -9.66
N SER A 148 3.63 -19.92 -9.72
CA SER A 148 4.59 -18.89 -9.36
C SER A 148 5.88 -19.05 -10.18
N LEU A 149 6.58 -17.95 -10.43
CA LEU A 149 7.96 -17.95 -10.92
C LEU A 149 8.88 -17.52 -9.77
N GLY A 150 9.87 -18.34 -9.46
CA GLY A 150 10.78 -18.10 -8.35
C GLY A 150 10.27 -18.60 -7.00
N ARG A 151 11.02 -18.27 -5.94
CA ARG A 151 10.61 -18.51 -4.56
C ARG A 151 9.84 -17.30 -4.05
N LEU A 152 8.64 -17.52 -3.50
CA LEU A 152 7.87 -16.46 -2.89
C LEU A 152 8.60 -15.88 -1.66
N HIS A 153 8.72 -14.56 -1.62
CA HIS A 153 9.40 -13.84 -0.54
C HIS A 153 8.44 -13.36 0.56
N GLU A 154 8.99 -13.13 1.75
CA GLU A 154 8.26 -12.52 2.85
C GLU A 154 7.87 -11.08 2.52
N GLN A 155 6.65 -10.69 2.86
CA GLN A 155 6.16 -9.33 2.72
C GLN A 155 5.56 -8.80 4.02
N PHE A 156 5.69 -7.49 4.23
CA PHE A 156 5.09 -6.77 5.35
C PHE A 156 3.72 -6.24 4.93
N VAL A 157 2.66 -6.82 5.48
CA VAL A 157 1.28 -6.44 5.19
C VAL A 157 0.67 -5.73 6.39
N ARG A 158 0.01 -4.60 6.15
CA ARG A 158 -0.74 -3.89 7.20
C ARG A 158 -2.04 -4.63 7.52
N ALA A 159 -2.36 -4.76 8.80
CA ALA A 159 -3.52 -5.51 9.29
C ALA A 159 -4.88 -4.83 8.99
N ALA A 160 -4.88 -3.52 8.71
CA ALA A 160 -6.10 -2.75 8.50
C ALA A 160 -6.01 -1.87 7.25
N ASN A 161 -7.16 -1.62 6.63
CA ASN A 161 -7.29 -0.62 5.56
C ASN A 161 -6.92 0.76 6.10
N ARG A 162 -6.17 1.53 5.31
CA ARG A 162 -5.91 2.94 5.64
C ARG A 162 -7.26 3.68 5.64
N PRO A 163 -7.60 4.48 6.68
CA PRO A 163 -8.68 5.45 6.53
C PRO A 163 -8.34 6.36 5.33
N ALA A 164 -9.34 6.70 4.52
CA ALA A 164 -9.12 7.63 3.42
C ALA A 164 -8.52 8.92 4.00
N ILE A 165 -7.43 9.42 3.41
CA ILE A 165 -7.02 10.80 3.67
C ILE A 165 -8.08 11.64 2.97
N VAL A 166 -9.07 12.07 3.73
CA VAL A 166 -10.01 13.09 3.27
C VAL A 166 -9.26 14.41 3.41
N GLU A 167 -8.99 15.06 2.29
CA GLU A 167 -8.56 16.46 2.32
C GLU A 167 -9.67 17.27 2.97
N MET A 168 -9.49 17.67 4.23
CA MET A 168 -10.37 18.64 4.86
C MET A 168 -10.14 19.98 4.17
N ASN A 169 -10.98 20.32 3.20
CA ASN A 169 -11.15 21.70 2.76
C ASN A 169 -11.90 22.48 3.85
N ASN A 170 -11.28 22.62 5.03
CA ASN A 170 -11.73 23.55 6.04
C ASN A 170 -10.94 24.85 5.86
N PRO A 171 -11.59 25.98 5.55
CA PRO A 171 -10.99 27.27 5.81
C PRO A 171 -11.00 27.45 7.33
N THR A 172 -9.97 26.95 8.02
CA THR A 172 -9.75 27.35 9.40
C THR A 172 -9.28 28.81 9.39
N PRO A 173 -9.98 29.73 10.08
CA PRO A 173 -9.42 31.03 10.35
C PRO A 173 -8.18 30.80 11.21
N SER A 174 -7.04 31.24 10.71
CA SER A 174 -5.77 31.21 11.40
C SER A 174 -5.85 32.07 12.65
N VAL A 175 -6.18 31.44 13.78
CA VAL A 175 -5.92 32.03 15.09
C VAL A 175 -4.40 32.07 15.24
N ARG A 176 -3.81 33.25 15.01
CA ARG A 176 -2.41 33.51 15.33
C ARG A 176 -2.24 33.37 16.84
N LEU A 177 -1.70 32.24 17.27
CA LEU A 177 -1.08 32.12 18.57
C LEU A 177 0.24 32.90 18.52
N ASN A 178 0.21 34.15 18.95
CA ASN A 178 1.43 34.91 19.22
C ASN A 178 2.11 34.33 20.48
N LEU A 179 2.90 33.28 20.32
CA LEU A 179 3.91 32.90 21.31
C LEU A 179 5.18 33.68 21.01
N ILE A 180 5.32 34.85 21.61
CA ILE A 180 6.51 35.44 22.23
C ILE A 180 6.03 36.76 22.84
N GLN A 181 6.05 36.86 24.16
CA GLN A 181 5.81 38.10 24.89
C GLN A 181 7.18 38.70 25.21
N GLU A 182 7.48 39.85 24.63
CA GLU A 182 8.70 40.61 24.92
C GLU A 182 8.75 40.98 26.41
N VAL A 183 9.91 40.75 27.02
CA VAL A 183 10.20 41.14 28.41
C VAL A 183 10.41 42.66 28.44
N PRO A 184 9.66 43.45 29.23
CA PRO A 184 9.93 44.86 29.38
C PRO A 184 11.25 45.08 30.12
N GLU A 185 12.14 45.89 29.52
CA GLU A 185 13.36 46.38 30.15
C GLU A 185 13.03 47.19 31.42
N SER A 186 13.55 46.74 32.56
CA SER A 186 13.54 47.54 33.79
C SER A 186 14.61 48.61 33.71
N GLN A 187 14.19 49.87 33.61
CA GLN A 187 15.03 51.02 33.88
C GLN A 187 15.41 51.01 35.36
N ASP A 188 16.70 50.94 35.66
CA ASP A 188 17.20 51.43 36.94
C ASP A 188 18.44 52.29 36.75
N SER A 189 18.34 53.48 37.30
CA SER A 189 19.26 54.60 37.20
C SER A 189 20.55 54.36 37.97
N ASN A 190 21.71 54.63 37.36
CA ASN A 190 22.76 55.32 38.10
C ASN A 190 23.72 56.13 37.21
N GLN A 191 24.22 57.18 37.86
CA GLN A 191 24.74 58.43 37.34
C GLN A 191 26.27 58.41 37.15
N LYS A 192 26.78 59.40 36.37
CA LYS A 192 28.19 59.79 36.07
C LYS A 192 28.72 59.19 34.76
N TYR A 193 29.22 59.95 33.77
CA TYR A 193 30.13 61.10 33.84
C TYR A 193 29.99 62.04 32.61
N ARG A 194 30.03 63.35 32.89
CA ARG A 194 30.79 64.43 32.22
C ARG A 194 30.76 64.62 30.68
N SER A 195 30.21 65.79 30.30
CA SER A 195 30.74 66.86 29.40
C SER A 195 31.29 66.45 28.02
N ILE A 196 30.93 67.16 26.94
CA ILE A 196 31.58 68.43 26.55
C ILE A 196 30.80 69.07 25.38
N VAL A 197 30.61 70.40 25.52
CA VAL A 197 30.10 71.47 24.62
C VAL A 197 28.70 71.35 24.02
#